data_AF-A0A926RLL1-F1
#
_entry.id   AF-A0A926RLL1-F1
#
_cell.length_a   1.000
_cell.length_b   1.000
_cell.length_c   1.000
_cell.angle_alpha   90.00
_cell.angle_beta   90.00
_cell.angle_gamma   90.00
#
_symmetry.space_group_name_H-M   'P 1'
#
loop_
_entity.id
_entity.type
_entity.pdbx_description
1 polymer ?
#
loop_
_entity_poly.entity_id
_entity_poly.type
_entity_poly.pdbx_seq_one_letter_code
_entity_poly.pdbx_strand_id
1 'polypeptide(L)' 'DQFTDLTEREINLIIFLKKSKLPVNINELQKKVWKYGSDLDTHTVETHIYRLRKKIKEKFNDEKFILSSKKGYFIDEKEQ' A
#
# COMPACT_ATOMS: atom_id res chain seq x y z
N ASP A 1 -18.77 8.91 -11.91
CA ASP A 1 -17.44 8.31 -11.64
C ASP A 1 -16.88 8.82 -10.32
N GLN A 2 -16.28 7.93 -9.52
CA GLN A 2 -15.59 8.32 -8.27
C GLN A 2 -14.10 8.47 -8.56
N PHE A 3 -13.54 9.66 -8.32
CA PHE A 3 -12.11 9.94 -8.47
C PHE A 3 -11.48 10.26 -7.11
N THR A 4 -10.20 9.91 -6.95
CA THR A 4 -9.42 10.22 -5.75
C THR A 4 -8.02 10.69 -6.12
N ASP A 5 -7.54 11.73 -5.45
CA ASP A 5 -6.19 12.26 -5.65
C ASP A 5 -5.18 11.43 -4.89
N LEU A 6 -4.27 10.78 -5.61
CA LEU A 6 -3.18 10.01 -5.06
C LEU A 6 -1.85 10.70 -5.36
N THR A 7 -0.98 10.75 -4.35
CA THR A 7 0.41 11.13 -4.56
C THR A 7 1.12 10.05 -5.40
N GLU A 8 2.17 10.43 -6.11
CA GLU A 8 3.00 9.49 -6.89
C GLU A 8 3.43 8.27 -6.05
N ARG A 9 3.71 8.51 -4.76
CA ARG A 9 4.13 7.48 -3.82
C ARG A 9 3.01 6.50 -3.46
N GLU A 10 1.79 6.98 -3.26
CA GLU A 10 0.61 6.12 -3.06
C GLU A 10 0.33 5.29 -4.32
N ILE A 11 0.46 5.89 -5.50
CA ILE A 11 0.31 5.20 -6.79
C ILE A 11 1.36 4.10 -6.93
N ASN A 12 2.64 4.42 -6.68
CA ASN A 12 3.73 3.46 -6.75
C ASN A 12 3.55 2.29 -5.76
N LEU A 13 3.07 2.58 -4.54
CA LEU A 13 2.73 1.56 -3.55
C LEU A 13 1.65 0.61 -4.07
N ILE A 14 0.55 1.14 -4.61
CA ILE A 14 -0.55 0.32 -5.16
C ILE A 14 -0.06 -0.54 -6.32
N ILE A 15 0.66 0.05 -7.27
CA ILE A 15 1.18 -0.67 -8.44
C ILE A 15 2.11 -1.80 -7.98
N PHE A 16 2.97 -1.54 -6.99
CA PHE A 16 3.92 -2.52 -6.49
C PHE A 16 3.22 -3.68 -5.75
N LEU A 17 2.26 -3.36 -4.88
CA LEU A 17 1.46 -4.39 -4.20
C LEU A 17 0.62 -5.20 -5.18
N LYS A 18 0.00 -4.56 -6.18
CA LYS A 18 -0.79 -5.24 -7.22
C LYS A 18 0.04 -6.19 -8.09
N LYS A 19 1.31 -5.86 -8.33
CA LYS A 19 2.23 -6.74 -9.08
C LYS A 19 2.79 -7.88 -8.23
N SER A 20 2.63 -7.83 -6.91
CA SER A 20 3.20 -8.80 -5.99
C SER A 20 2.22 -9.94 -5.74
N LYS A 21 2.63 -11.16 -6.08
CA LYS A 21 1.83 -12.38 -5.86
C LYS A 21 1.77 -12.81 -4.39
N LEU A 22 2.67 -12.28 -3.55
CA LEU A 22 2.80 -12.63 -2.14
C LEU A 22 2.78 -11.35 -1.29
N PRO A 23 2.38 -11.45 -0.01
CA PRO A 23 2.49 -10.34 0.91
C PRO A 23 3.90 -9.77 0.97
N VAL A 24 4.01 -8.44 0.88
CA VAL A 24 5.27 -7.72 0.85
C VAL A 24 5.56 -7.09 2.21
N ASN A 25 6.71 -7.43 2.79
CA ASN A 25 7.16 -6.85 4.05
C ASN A 25 7.57 -5.36 3.91
N ILE A 26 7.70 -4.68 5.05
CA ILE A 26 8.01 -3.25 5.12
C ILE A 26 9.37 -2.94 4.47
N ASN A 27 10.39 -3.76 4.71
CA ASN A 27 11.74 -3.54 4.19
C ASN A 27 11.76 -3.53 2.65
N GLU A 28 11.05 -4.46 2.01
CA GLU A 28 10.91 -4.47 0.55
C GLU A 28 10.13 -3.26 0.05
N LEU A 29 9.10 -2.80 0.75
CA LEU A 29 8.38 -1.57 0.40
C LEU A 29 9.29 -0.33 0.48
N GLN A 30 10.09 -0.20 1.54
CA GLN A 30 11.06 0.89 1.69
C GLN A 30 12.05 0.91 0.52
N LYS A 31 12.59 -0.26 0.18
CA LYS A 31 13.58 -0.39 -0.90
C LYS A 31 12.99 -0.12 -2.28
N LYS A 32 11.78 -0.61 -2.57
CA LYS A 32 11.20 -0.61 -3.92
C LYS A 32 10.35 0.61 -4.23
N VAL A 33 9.59 1.11 -3.26
CA VAL A 33 8.67 2.25 -3.44
C VAL A 33 9.33 3.55 -3.00
N TRP A 34 10.11 3.50 -1.92
CA TRP A 34 10.78 4.67 -1.35
C TRP A 34 12.21 4.86 -1.88
N LYS A 35 12.84 3.82 -2.46
CA LYS A 35 14.22 3.85 -2.98
C LYS A 35 15.28 4.29 -1.96
N TYR A 36 14.96 4.19 -0.67
CA TYR A 36 15.90 4.46 0.42
C TYR A 36 16.53 3.15 0.90
N GLY A 37 17.70 3.25 1.53
CA GLY A 37 18.30 2.16 2.28
C GLY A 37 17.48 1.81 3.53
N SER A 38 17.82 0.69 4.15
CA SER A 38 17.15 0.10 5.33
C SER A 38 17.09 0.98 6.59
N ASP A 39 17.58 2.22 6.51
CA ASP A 39 17.66 3.20 7.60
C ASP A 39 16.41 4.09 7.73
N LEU A 40 15.41 3.92 6.85
CA LEU A 40 14.13 4.60 7.01
C LEU A 40 13.36 4.03 8.20
N ASP A 41 12.76 4.93 8.98
CA ASP A 41 11.82 4.56 10.03
C ASP A 41 10.63 3.78 9.44
N THR A 42 10.40 2.57 9.93
CA THR A 42 9.32 1.67 9.49
C THR A 42 7.93 2.30 9.65
N HIS A 43 7.75 3.21 10.62
CA HIS A 43 6.52 3.95 10.84
C HIS A 43 6.16 4.84 9.65
N THR A 44 7.14 5.22 8.82
CA THR A 44 6.90 5.98 7.59
C THR A 44 6.01 5.18 6.63
N VAL A 45 6.34 3.91 6.38
CA VAL A 45 5.57 3.06 5.46
C VAL A 45 4.18 2.79 6.01
N GLU A 46 4.09 2.46 7.30
CA GLU A 46 2.81 2.18 7.96
C GLU A 46 1.87 3.38 7.93
N THR A 47 2.40 4.58 8.22
CA THR A 47 1.62 5.83 8.15
C THR A 47 1.08 6.09 6.75
N HIS A 48 1.89 5.83 5.71
CA HIS A 48 1.46 5.97 4.33
C HIS A 48 0.37 4.97 3.96
N ILE A 49 0.49 3.71 4.37
CA ILE A 49 -0.54 2.68 4.15
C ILE A 49 -1.84 3.04 4.87
N TYR A 50 -1.75 3.52 6.11
CA TYR A 50 -2.90 3.95 6.89
C TYR A 50 -3.67 5.09 6.19
N ARG A 51 -2.96 6.13 5.75
CA ARG A 51 -3.55 7.27 5.03
C ARG A 51 -4.20 6.83 3.72
N LEU A 52 -3.54 5.93 2.99
CA LEU A 52 -4.07 5.38 1.76
C LEU A 52 -5.34 4.57 2.00
N ARG A 53 -5.35 3.64 2.96
CA ARG A 53 -6.54 2.87 3.35
C ARG A 53 -7.71 3.79 3.72
N LYS A 54 -7.45 4.83 4.52
CA LYS A 54 -8.47 5.81 4.91
C LYS A 54 -9.05 6.51 3.67
N LYS A 55 -8.21 6.97 2.75
CA LYS A 55 -8.64 7.64 1.52
C LYS A 55 -9.48 6.73 0.62
N ILE A 56 -9.07 5.46 0.46
CA ILE A 56 -9.81 4.47 -0.34
C ILE A 56 -11.15 4.13 0.32
N LYS A 57 -11.17 3.94 1.65
CA LYS A 57 -12.40 3.75 2.42
C LYS A 57 -13.36 4.93 2.25
N GLU A 58 -12.89 6.15 2.43
CA GLU A 58 -13.75 7.35 2.36
C GLU A 58 -14.32 7.59 0.96
N LYS A 59 -13.56 7.23 -0.09
CA LYS A 59 -13.98 7.46 -1.48
C LYS A 59 -14.80 6.33 -2.05
N PHE A 60 -14.38 5.08 -1.84
CA PHE A 60 -14.94 3.89 -2.49
C PHE A 60 -15.67 2.96 -1.53
N ASN A 61 -15.70 3.29 -0.23
CA ASN A 61 -16.24 2.43 0.83
C ASN A 61 -15.61 1.03 0.88
N ASP A 62 -14.33 0.93 0.46
CA ASP A 62 -13.57 -0.32 0.45
C ASP A 62 -12.53 -0.34 1.59
N GLU A 63 -12.84 -1.06 2.65
CA GLU A 63 -11.95 -1.25 3.80
C GLU A 63 -10.91 -2.37 3.59
N LYS A 64 -11.13 -3.23 2.59
CA LYS A 64 -10.32 -4.43 2.36
C LYS A 64 -9.32 -4.27 1.21
N PHE A 65 -9.32 -3.13 0.53
CA PHE A 65 -8.43 -2.85 -0.60
C PHE A 65 -6.95 -3.21 -0.36
N ILE A 66 -6.38 -2.83 0.79
CA ILE A 66 -5.03 -3.25 1.22
C ILE A 66 -5.18 -4.05 2.51
N LEU A 67 -4.73 -5.28 2.52
CA LEU A 67 -4.72 -6.16 3.69
C LEU A 67 -3.29 -6.31 4.25
N SER A 68 -3.23 -6.69 5.53
CA SER A 68 -1.97 -6.90 6.26
C SER A 68 -1.97 -8.28 6.90
N SER A 69 -0.85 -8.97 6.79
CA SER A 69 -0.59 -10.27 7.39
C SER A 69 0.73 -10.23 8.15
N LYS A 70 1.05 -11.31 8.89
CA LYS A 70 2.37 -11.48 9.52
C LYS A 70 3.55 -11.42 8.52
N LYS A 71 3.29 -11.67 7.24
CA LYS A 71 4.30 -11.64 6.17
C LYS A 71 4.40 -10.27 5.48
N GLY A 72 3.48 -9.34 5.77
CA GLY A 72 3.44 -8.02 5.15
C GLY A 72 2.09 -7.68 4.51
N TYR A 73 2.11 -6.74 3.57
CA TYR A 73 0.94 -6.13 2.94
C TYR A 73 0.66 -6.69 1.54
N PHE A 74 -0.62 -6.74 1.16
CA PHE A 74 -1.06 -7.18 -0.16
C PHE A 74 -2.39 -6.51 -0.53
N ILE A 75 -2.73 -6.50 -1.81
CA ILE A 75 -4.03 -6.02 -2.28
C ILE A 75 -5.00 -7.20 -2.30
N ASP A 76 -6.24 -6.97 -1.83
CA ASP A 76 -7.33 -7.94 -1.93
C ASP A 76 -7.78 -8.00 -3.40
N GLU A 77 -7.17 -8.91 -4.16
CA GLU A 77 -7.65 -9.25 -5.50
C GLU A 77 -8.96 -10.03 -5.34
N LYS A 78 -10.08 -9.31 -5.20
CA LYS A 78 -11.38 -9.90 -5.43
C LYS A 78 -11.39 -10.32 -6.89
N GLU A 79 -11.17 -11.61 -7.15
CA GLU A 79 -11.54 -12.22 -8.44
C GLU A 79 -13.00 -11.82 -8.70
N GLN A 80 -13.21 -11.00 -9.72
CA GLN A 80 -14.53 -10.81 -10.34
C GLN A 80 -14.85 -12.03 -11.18
#